data_AF-A0A959RUP9-F1
#
_entry.id   AF-A0A959RUP9-F1
#
_cell.length_a   1.000
_cell.length_b   1.000
_cell.length_c   1.000
_cell.angle_alpha   90.00
_cell.angle_beta   90.00
_cell.angle_gamma   90.00
#
_symmetry.space_group_name_H-M   'P 1'
#
loop_
_entity.id
_entity.type
_entity.pdbx_description
1 polymer ?
#
loop_
_entity_poly.entity_id
_entity_poly.type
_entity_poly.pdbx_seq_one_letter_code
_entity_poly.pdbx_strand_id
1 'polypeptide(L)'
;MKSKTLHICSNGHKYYKSSNCPTCPKCEEIKKPKEGFLSKVSAPVRRVLEREGIITLKELSKYSEKDTLALHGIGPTAIPKLKSELEKVGLNFKN
;
A
#
# COMPACT_ATOMS: atom_id res chain seq x y z
N MET A 1 -1.71 -16.22 -24.93
CA MET A 1 -2.36 -14.92 -24.61
C MET A 1 -3.09 -15.08 -23.29
N LYS A 2 -2.85 -14.24 -22.27
CA LYS A 2 -3.57 -14.35 -20.98
C LYS A 2 -5.01 -13.86 -21.18
N SER A 3 -5.99 -14.78 -21.21
CA SER A 3 -7.41 -14.46 -21.23
C SER A 3 -7.78 -13.72 -19.93
N LYS A 4 -8.37 -12.53 -20.06
CA LYS A 4 -8.85 -11.75 -18.91
C LYS A 4 -10.30 -12.14 -18.65
N THR A 5 -10.60 -12.61 -17.46
CA THR A 5 -11.97 -12.94 -17.03
C THR A 5 -12.66 -11.71 -16.44
N LEU A 6 -13.97 -11.61 -16.65
CA LEU A 6 -14.79 -10.58 -16.01
C LEU A 6 -15.04 -10.98 -14.56
N HIS A 7 -14.72 -10.09 -13.63
CA HIS A 7 -15.03 -10.22 -12.21
C HIS A 7 -15.93 -9.07 -11.77
N ILE A 8 -16.81 -9.36 -10.81
CA ILE A 8 -17.69 -8.38 -10.17
C ILE A 8 -17.39 -8.42 -8.68
N CYS A 9 -16.99 -7.29 -8.11
CA CYS A 9 -16.76 -7.21 -6.65
C CYS A 9 -18.08 -7.05 -5.89
N SER A 10 -18.06 -7.20 -4.57
CA SER A 10 -19.24 -7.03 -3.69
C SER A 10 -19.89 -5.64 -3.79
N ASN A 11 -19.13 -4.60 -4.18
CA ASN A 11 -19.66 -3.25 -4.42
C ASN A 11 -20.20 -3.05 -5.86
N GLY A 12 -20.39 -4.12 -6.64
CA GLY A 12 -20.94 -4.07 -8.00
C GLY A 12 -19.95 -3.66 -9.10
N HIS A 13 -18.70 -3.33 -8.78
CA HIS A 13 -17.71 -2.95 -9.77
C HIS A 13 -17.29 -4.11 -10.68
N LYS A 14 -17.48 -3.93 -11.99
CA LYS A 14 -16.97 -4.80 -13.06
C LYS A 14 -15.51 -4.47 -13.36
N TYR A 15 -14.64 -5.48 -13.34
CA TYR A 15 -13.22 -5.38 -13.70
C TYR A 15 -12.70 -6.66 -14.37
N TYR A 16 -11.65 -6.53 -15.17
CA TYR A 16 -11.05 -7.65 -15.91
C TYR A 16 -9.67 -7.98 -15.36
N LYS A 17 -9.43 -9.24 -14.99
CA LYS A 17 -8.13 -9.69 -14.49
C LYS A 17 -7.80 -11.08 -15.03
N SER A 18 -6.52 -11.36 -15.19
CA SER A 18 -6.01 -12.70 -15.47
C SER A 18 -5.46 -13.40 -14.22
N SER A 19 -5.43 -12.70 -13.09
CA SER A 19 -4.97 -13.23 -11.80
C SER A 19 -6.16 -13.49 -10.88
N ASN A 20 -6.10 -14.58 -10.11
CA ASN A 20 -7.15 -14.99 -9.17
C ASN A 20 -7.24 -14.13 -7.89
N CYS A 21 -6.67 -12.92 -7.90
CA CYS A 21 -6.67 -12.04 -6.74
C CYS A 21 -8.02 -11.31 -6.68
N PRO A 22 -8.83 -11.48 -5.61
CA PRO A 22 -10.19 -10.92 -5.49
C PRO A 22 -10.20 -9.40 -5.24
N THR A 23 -9.04 -8.75 -5.33
CA THR A 23 -8.93 -7.30 -5.15
C THR A 23 -9.49 -6.57 -6.36
N CYS A 24 -10.55 -5.80 -6.12
CA CYS A 24 -11.13 -4.89 -7.09
C CYS A 24 -10.27 -3.61 -7.21
N PRO A 25 -9.74 -3.29 -8.40
CA PRO A 25 -8.93 -2.08 -8.60
C PRO A 25 -9.72 -0.79 -8.36
N LYS A 26 -11.00 -0.74 -8.78
CA LYS A 26 -11.86 0.43 -8.60
C LYS A 26 -12.13 0.73 -7.11
N CYS A 27 -12.38 -0.31 -6.31
CA CYS A 27 -12.53 -0.15 -4.86
C CYS A 27 -11.26 0.43 -4.22
N GLU A 28 -10.08 0.00 -4.68
CA GLU A 28 -8.80 0.47 -4.14
C GLU A 28 -8.48 1.92 -4.50
N GLU A 29 -8.96 2.38 -5.65
CA GLU A 29 -8.90 3.79 -6.05
C GLU A 29 -9.83 4.65 -5.18
N ILE A 30 -11.06 4.20 -4.93
CA ILE A 30 -12.02 4.92 -4.08
C ILE A 30 -11.51 5.01 -2.63
N LYS A 31 -10.93 3.93 -2.10
CA LYS A 31 -10.36 3.89 -0.74
C LYS A 31 -9.07 4.70 -0.60
N LYS A 32 -8.47 5.14 -1.70
CA LYS A 32 -7.18 5.83 -1.65
C LYS A 32 -7.35 7.20 -0.99
N PRO A 33 -6.63 7.48 0.10
CA PRO A 33 -6.63 8.83 0.67
C PRO A 33 -6.07 9.81 -0.37
N LYS A 34 -6.69 10.99 -0.46
CA LYS A 34 -6.26 12.05 -1.38
C LYS A 34 -4.92 12.66 -0.98
N GLU A 35 -4.61 12.63 0.31
CA GLU A 35 -3.49 13.31 0.92
C GLU A 35 -2.69 12.39 1.86
N GLY A 36 -1.51 12.85 2.29
CA GLY A 36 -0.60 12.11 3.18
C GLY A 36 0.24 11.04 2.47
N PHE A 37 1.14 10.41 3.23
CA PHE A 37 2.09 9.42 2.71
C PHE A 37 1.41 8.13 2.18
N LEU A 38 0.26 7.75 2.75
CA LEU A 38 -0.55 6.63 2.27
C LEU A 38 -1.10 6.82 0.84
N SER A 39 -1.20 8.08 0.37
CA SER A 39 -1.56 8.40 -1.02
C SER A 39 -0.41 8.18 -2.00
N LYS A 40 0.83 8.13 -1.51
CA LYS A 40 2.06 8.02 -2.33
C LYS A 40 2.51 6.57 -2.54
N VAL A 41 1.97 5.64 -1.77
CA VAL A 41 2.28 4.21 -1.86
C VAL A 41 1.24 3.44 -2.69
N SER A 42 1.61 2.23 -3.12
CA SER A 42 0.70 1.34 -3.84
C SER A 42 -0.37 0.76 -2.90
N ALA A 43 -1.50 0.31 -3.46
CA ALA A 43 -2.57 -0.30 -2.70
C ALA A 43 -2.11 -1.48 -1.80
N PRO A 44 -1.23 -2.41 -2.25
CA PRO A 44 -0.70 -3.46 -1.38
C PRO A 44 0.05 -2.93 -0.16
N VAL A 45 0.93 -1.94 -0.34
CA VAL A 45 1.73 -1.35 0.74
C VAL A 45 0.81 -0.62 1.72
N ARG A 46 -0.11 0.20 1.20
CA ARG A 46 -1.09 0.91 2.02
C ARG A 46 -1.87 -0.04 2.94
N ARG A 47 -2.41 -1.13 2.38
CA ARG A 47 -3.16 -2.13 3.14
C ARG A 47 -2.35 -2.79 4.25
N VAL A 48 -1.07 -3.04 3.98
CA VAL A 48 -0.17 -3.62 4.97
C VAL A 48 0.09 -2.62 6.09
N LEU A 49 0.41 -1.36 5.76
CA LEU A 49 0.58 -0.30 6.75
C LEU A 49 -0.69 -0.10 7.59
N GLU A 50 -1.87 -0.04 6.97
CA GLU A 50 -3.16 0.07 7.65
C GLU A 50 -3.43 -1.14 8.57
N ARG A 51 -3.09 -2.35 8.13
CA ARG A 51 -3.24 -3.57 8.94
C ARG A 51 -2.33 -3.55 10.16
N GLU A 52 -1.09 -3.10 10.01
CA GLU A 52 -0.12 -2.95 11.10
C GLU A 52 -0.40 -1.73 11.99
N GLY A 53 -1.46 -0.95 11.69
CA GLY A 53 -1.81 0.26 12.43
C GLY A 53 -0.89 1.45 12.14
N ILE A 54 -0.09 1.40 11.08
CA ILE A 54 0.82 2.46 10.66
C ILE A 54 0.04 3.45 9.79
N ILE A 55 -0.69 4.35 10.45
CA ILE A 55 -1.52 5.37 9.78
C ILE A 55 -0.84 6.74 9.75
N THR A 56 0.26 6.92 10.50
CA THR A 56 1.05 8.15 10.55
C THR A 56 2.54 7.92 10.28
N LEU A 57 3.24 8.97 9.83
CA LEU A 57 4.70 8.96 9.68
C LEU A 57 5.43 8.73 11.02
N LYS A 58 4.84 9.16 12.13
CA LYS A 58 5.38 8.93 13.48
C LYS A 58 5.28 7.48 13.93
N GLU A 59 4.27 6.74 13.48
CA GLU A 59 4.20 5.30 13.72
C GLU A 59 5.20 4.57 12.83
N LEU A 60 5.29 4.98 11.56
CA LEU A 60 6.25 4.41 10.61
C LEU A 60 7.69 4.58 11.09
N SER A 61 8.04 5.72 11.70
CA SER A 61 9.37 5.97 12.25
C SER A 61 9.74 5.05 13.44
N LYS A 62 8.80 4.29 14.01
CA LYS A 62 9.08 3.29 15.04
C LYS A 62 9.58 1.96 14.47
N TYR A 63 9.43 1.75 13.16
CA TYR A 63 9.87 0.55 12.46
C TYR A 63 11.23 0.80 11.81
N SER A 64 12.06 -0.24 11.69
CA SER A 64 13.26 -0.15 10.87
C SER A 64 12.94 -0.41 9.39
N GLU A 65 13.87 -0.08 8.49
CA GLU A 65 13.76 -0.43 7.06
C GLU A 65 13.58 -1.96 6.89
N LYS A 66 14.28 -2.75 7.72
CA LYS A 66 14.22 -4.22 7.70
C LYS A 66 12.86 -4.74 8.18
N ASP A 67 12.34 -4.21 9.28
CA ASP A 67 11.03 -4.60 9.81
C ASP A 67 9.94 -4.28 8.79
N THR A 68 10.00 -3.08 8.20
CA THR A 68 9.05 -2.64 7.18
C THR A 68 9.12 -3.54 5.94
N LEU A 69 10.31 -3.98 5.53
CA LEU A 69 10.49 -4.90 4.40
C LEU A 69 10.06 -6.34 4.73
N ALA A 70 10.11 -6.75 6.00
CA ALA A 70 9.65 -8.05 6.45
C ALA A 70 8.11 -8.19 6.41
N LEU A 71 7.39 -7.07 6.37
CA LEU A 71 5.92 -7.07 6.26
C LEU A 71 5.48 -7.61 4.89
N HIS A 72 4.77 -8.74 4.91
CA HIS A 72 4.30 -9.41 3.70
C HIS A 72 3.37 -8.52 2.86
N GLY A 73 3.91 -8.02 1.74
CA GLY A 73 3.22 -7.11 0.82
C GLY A 73 3.92 -5.75 0.64
N ILE A 74 4.96 -5.46 1.43
CA ILE A 74 5.87 -4.34 1.19
C ILE A 74 7.09 -4.84 0.41
N GLY A 75 7.28 -4.30 -0.79
CA GLY A 75 8.44 -4.60 -1.63
C GLY A 75 9.59 -3.61 -1.43
N PRO A 76 10.80 -3.93 -1.91
CA PRO A 76 11.98 -3.07 -1.79
C PRO A 76 11.79 -1.70 -2.47
N THR A 77 10.90 -1.62 -3.46
CA THR A 77 10.57 -0.38 -4.18
C THR A 77 9.71 0.60 -3.37
N ALA A 78 9.10 0.14 -2.28
CA ALA A 78 8.28 0.97 -1.40
C ALA A 78 9.13 1.69 -0.35
N ILE A 79 10.20 1.07 0.14
CA ILE A 79 11.12 1.62 1.14
C ILE A 79 11.64 3.03 0.80
N PRO A 80 12.19 3.31 -0.40
CA PRO A 80 12.71 4.65 -0.70
C PRO A 80 11.60 5.72 -0.71
N LYS A 81 10.36 5.35 -1.07
CA LYS A 81 9.22 6.27 -1.02
C LYS A 81 8.84 6.60 0.41
N LEU A 82 8.75 5.58 1.26
CA LEU A 82 8.46 5.73 2.68
C LEU A 82 9.52 6.56 3.39
N LYS A 83 10.80 6.30 3.09
CA LYS A 83 11.94 7.08 3.58
C LYS A 83 11.83 8.56 3.19
N SER A 84 11.58 8.85 1.92
CA SER A 84 11.42 10.22 1.44
C SER A 84 10.27 10.96 2.15
N GLU A 85 9.15 10.28 2.43
CA GLU A 85 8.04 10.89 3.16
C GLU A 85 8.37 11.14 4.65
N LEU A 86 9.16 10.27 5.29
CA LEU A 86 9.67 10.50 6.65
C LEU A 86 10.64 11.69 6.69
N GLU A 87 11.58 11.75 5.75
CA GLU A 87 12.60 12.81 5.69
C GLU A 87 11.98 14.20 5.47
N LYS A 88 10.88 14.29 4.70
CA LYS A 88 10.13 15.55 4.50
C LYS A 88 9.59 16.16 5.80
N VAL A 89 9.38 15.34 6.82
CA VAL A 89 8.91 15.77 8.15
C VAL A 89 10.00 15.69 9.22
N GLY A 90 11.27 15.49 8.82
CA GLY A 90 12.41 15.38 9.73
C GLY A 90 12.42 14.08 10.54
N LEU A 91 11.67 13.06 10.13
CA LEU A 91 11.68 11.73 10.73
C LEU A 91 12.60 10.79 9.92
N ASN A 92 12.97 9.68 10.54
CA ASN A 92 13.66 8.60 9.86
C ASN A 92 13.12 7.24 10.35
N PHE A 93 13.50 6.17 9.65
CA PHE A 93 13.25 4.84 10.18
C PHE A 93 14.02 4.63 11.47
N LYS A 94 13.52 3.74 12.33
CA LYS A 94 14.24 3.29 13.51
C LYS A 94 15.55 2.63 13.09
N ASN A 95 16.62 2.99 13.78
CA ASN A 95 17.96 2.42 13.60
C ASN A 95 18.01 0.95 14.02
#